data_AF-A0A2P5K1W9-F1
#
_entry.id   AF-A0A2P5K1W9-F1
#
_cell.length_a   1.000
_cell.length_b   1.000
_cell.length_c   1.000
_cell.angle_alpha   90.00
_cell.angle_beta   90.00
_cell.angle_gamma   90.00
#
_symmetry.space_group_name_H-M   'P 1'
#
loop_
_entity.id
_entity.type
_entity.pdbx_description
1 polymer ?
#
loop_
_entity_poly.entity_id
_entity_poly.type
_entity_poly.pdbx_seq_one_letter_code
_entity_poly.pdbx_strand_id
1 'polypeptide(L)' 'MQETKKRFIERLIELYEIINPRYALDLIVYTPSEFDEMKEKSIFVKKILSEGKLLYEA' A
#
# COMPACT_ATOMS: atom_id res chain seq x y z
N MET A 1 -5.22 -1.65 3.63
CA MET A 1 -4.76 -0.42 4.34
C MET A 1 -4.52 -0.81 5.79
N GLN A 2 -3.51 -0.24 6.45
CA GLN A 2 -3.19 -0.60 7.84
C GLN A 2 -3.19 0.66 8.69
N GLU A 3 -4.05 0.74 9.71
CA GLU A 3 -4.02 1.84 10.67
C GLU A 3 -2.96 1.56 11.74
N THR A 4 -1.87 2.33 11.74
CA THR A 4 -0.77 2.12 12.68
C THR A 4 0.12 3.36 12.77
N LYS A 5 0.78 3.52 13.93
CA LYS A 5 1.78 4.56 14.18
C LYS A 5 3.21 4.14 13.78
N LYS A 6 3.40 2.88 13.34
CA LYS A 6 4.71 2.38 12.88
C LYS A 6 5.14 3.11 11.62
N ARG A 7 6.45 3.32 11.43
CA ARG A 7 6.98 3.95 10.22
C ARG A 7 6.72 3.07 9.01
N PHE A 8 6.57 3.68 7.83
CA PHE A 8 6.31 2.99 6.56
C PHE A 8 7.24 1.79 6.32
N ILE A 9 8.55 1.95 6.52
CA ILE A 9 9.54 0.88 6.32
C ILE A 9 9.32 -0.30 7.28
N GLU A 10 8.98 -0.06 8.54
CA GLU A 10 8.77 -1.13 9.52
C GLU A 10 7.57 -2.00 9.14
N ARG A 11 6.51 -1.37 8.62
CA ARG A 11 5.32 -2.08 8.12
C ARG A 11 5.65 -2.93 6.89
N LEU A 12 6.46 -2.39 5.99
CA LEU A 12 6.91 -3.14 4.81
C LEU A 12 7.67 -4.38 5.22
N ILE A 13 8.68 -4.25 6.08
CA ILE A 13 9.48 -5.39 6.55
C ILE A 13 8.58 -6.48 7.13
N GLU A 14 7.67 -6.12 8.04
CA GLU A 14 6.71 -7.07 8.62
C GLU A 14 5.87 -7.78 7.55
N LEU A 15 5.35 -7.06 6.55
CA LEU A 15 4.57 -7.67 5.48
C LEU A 15 5.41 -8.59 4.59
N TYR A 16 6.65 -8.21 4.27
CA TYR A 16 7.55 -9.05 3.48
C TYR A 16 7.88 -10.36 4.20
N GLU A 17 8.08 -10.31 5.51
CA GLU A 17 8.31 -11.49 6.35
C GLU A 17 7.06 -12.40 6.39
N ILE A 18 5.86 -11.81 6.53
CA ILE A 18 4.60 -12.58 6.60
C ILE A 18 4.26 -13.21 5.24
N ILE A 19 4.37 -12.45 4.16
CA ILE A 19 3.98 -12.91 2.81
C ILE A 19 5.03 -13.84 2.22
N ASN A 20 6.30 -13.66 2.60
CA ASN A 20 7.47 -14.40 2.11
C ASN A 20 7.38 -14.69 0.59
N PRO A 21 7.32 -13.64 -0.25
CA PRO A 21 6.99 -13.77 -1.65
C PRO A 21 8.06 -14.57 -2.40
N ARG A 22 7.62 -15.57 -3.19
CA ARG A 22 8.50 -16.39 -4.04
C ARG A 22 8.96 -15.68 -5.32
N TYR A 23 8.48 -14.46 -5.56
CA TYR A 23 8.77 -13.65 -6.74
C TYR A 23 9.06 -12.21 -6.33
N ALA A 24 9.76 -11.45 -7.18
CA ALA A 24 9.96 -10.03 -6.98
C ALA A 24 8.60 -9.32 -6.97
N LEU A 25 8.22 -8.83 -5.80
CA LEU A 25 6.95 -8.15 -5.54
C LEU A 25 7.25 -6.84 -4.80
N ASP A 26 6.71 -5.74 -5.29
CA ASP A 26 6.73 -4.45 -4.59
C ASP A 26 5.41 -4.25 -3.83
N LEU A 27 5.49 -4.30 -2.51
CA LEU A 27 4.38 -4.02 -1.61
C LEU A 27 4.41 -2.54 -1.23
N ILE A 28 3.27 -1.87 -1.33
CA ILE A 28 3.12 -0.48 -0.91
C ILE A 28 1.93 -0.40 0.06
N VAL A 29 2.23 -0.14 1.33
CA VAL A 29 1.24 -0.16 2.42
C VAL A 29 1.05 1.23 3.00
N TYR A 30 -0.06 1.86 2.61
CA TYR A 30 -0.50 3.15 3.15
C TYR A 30 -1.42 2.97 4.36
N THR A 31 -1.31 3.91 5.29
CA THR A 31 -2.39 4.20 6.24
C THR A 31 -3.58 4.87 5.52
N PRO A 32 -4.81 4.82 6.07
CA PRO A 32 -5.96 5.49 5.46
C PRO A 32 -5.70 6.99 5.17
N SER A 33 -5.12 7.70 6.14
CA SER A 33 -4.79 9.13 6.00
C SER A 33 -3.73 9.40 4.95
N GLU A 34 -2.65 8.60 4.91
CA GLU A 34 -1.63 8.73 3.85
C GLU A 34 -2.23 8.47 2.47
N PHE A 35 -3.11 7.48 2.34
CA PHE A 35 -3.73 7.16 1.07
C PHE A 35 -4.59 8.32 0.57
N ASP A 36 -5.42 8.92 1.41
CA ASP A 36 -6.24 10.07 1.02
C ASP A 36 -5.40 11.26 0.54
N GLU A 37 -4.26 11.54 1.19
CA GLU A 37 -3.33 12.53 0.66
C GLU A 37 -2.69 12.12 -0.67
N MET A 38 -2.34 10.85 -0.81
CA MET A 38 -1.69 10.32 -2.01
C MET A 38 -2.64 10.23 -3.21
N LYS A 39 -3.95 10.09 -3.00
CA LYS A 39 -4.96 10.19 -4.06
C LYS A 39 -4.80 11.49 -4.86
N GLU A 40 -4.45 12.57 -4.19
CA GLU A 40 -4.29 13.88 -4.83
C GLU A 40 -2.86 14.15 -5.30
N LYS A 41 -1.86 13.75 -4.50
CA LYS A 41 -0.46 14.10 -4.75
C LYS A 41 0.29 13.13 -5.67
N SER A 42 -0.11 11.86 -5.71
CA SER A 42 0.63 10.81 -6.42
C SER A 42 -0.04 10.42 -7.74
N ILE A 43 0.67 10.65 -8.85
CA ILE A 43 0.24 10.22 -10.19
C ILE A 43 0.06 8.69 -10.22
N PHE A 44 0.88 7.95 -9.48
CA PHE A 44 0.81 6.51 -9.39
C PHE A 44 -0.50 6.04 -8.75
N VAL A 45 -0.90 6.65 -7.63
CA VAL A 45 -2.17 6.31 -6.95
C VAL A 45 -3.37 6.68 -7.82
N LYS A 46 -3.34 7.85 -8.47
CA LYS A 46 -4.38 8.24 -9.45
C LYS A 46 -4.53 7.22 -10.56
N LYS A 47 -3.42 6.72 -11.10
CA LYS A 47 -3.42 5.70 -12.15
C LYS A 47 -3.98 4.36 -11.65
N ILE A 48 -3.60 3.92 -10.45
CA ILE A 48 -4.17 2.71 -9.83
C ILE A 48 -5.68 2.84 -9.64
N LEU A 49 -6.19 3.99 -9.22
CA LEU A 49 -7.64 4.19 -9.08
C LEU A 49 -8.38 4.15 -10.42
N SER A 50 -7.73 4.55 -11.52
CA SER A 50 -8.35 4.54 -12.85
C SER A 50 -8.24 3.20 -13.58
N GLU A 51 -7.11 2.49 -13.44
CA GLU A 51 -6.77 1.30 -14.24
C GLU A 51 -6.61 0.04 -13.39
N GLY A 52 -6.46 0.19 -12.08
CA GLY A 52 -6.20 -0.90 -11.17
C GLY A 52 -7.44 -1.76 -10.93
N LYS A 53 -7.19 -3.01 -10.55
CA LYS A 53 -8.23 -3.96 -10.19
C LYS A 53 -8.41 -3.97 -8.67
N LEU A 54 -9.60 -3.62 -8.21
CA LEU A 54 -9.98 -3.76 -6.81
C LEU A 54 -10.09 -5.26 -6.48
N LEU A 55 -9.22 -5.75 -5.60
CA LEU A 55 -9.24 -7.14 -5.14
C LEU A 55 -10.12 -7.32 -3.90
N TYR A 56 -10.23 -6.29 -3.05
CA TYR A 56 -10.98 -6.33 -1.80
C TYR A 56 -11.28 -4.91 -1.31
N GLU A 57 -12.51 -4.68 -0.85
CA GLU A 57 -12.99 -3.47 -0.16
C GLU A 57 -13.75 -3.93 1.08
N ALA A 58 -13.46 -3.33 2.24
CA ALA A 58 -14.06 -3.63 3.54
C ALA A 58 -14.64 -2.36 4.16
#